data_AF-A0A356SZM5-F1
#
_entry.id   AF-A0A356SZM5-F1
#
_cell.length_a   1.000
_cell.length_b   1.000
_cell.length_c   1.000
_cell.angle_alpha   90.00
_cell.angle_beta   90.00
_cell.angle_gamma   90.00
#
_symmetry.space_group_name_H-M   'P 1'
#
loop_
_entity.id
_entity.type
_entity.pdbx_description
1 polymer ?
#
loop_
_entity_poly.entity_id
_entity_poly.type
_entity_poly.pdbx_seq_one_letter_code
_entity_poly.pdbx_strand_id
1 'polypeptide(L)'
;MTARLLLVAALMAFGCDEPEVTEAPGPPPGSETETETEPELPAPDPDEACARVIVVAWQGALAAGDDITRSEADARARADALRARIEGGATFADVARAESDASATGPRGGLMGTYTREDWPPVHAPIQDAIFALRDGELSEPIRAPYGWVIAERCEVEKVHTRHILVRFQGARNADDVTRSRDEARALATDLRAQATADDADFAALAREHSEDGSAQSGGDVGELGRGRLAPAYEEAAFALRPGEVSDVVETEFGFHVIQRVPDE
;
A
#
# COMPACT_ATOMS: atom_id res chain seq x y z
N MET A 1 -66.21 34.09 -0.18
CA MET A 1 -67.62 33.66 -0.22
C MET A 1 -67.94 33.49 -1.70
N THR A 2 -68.24 32.31 -2.27
CA THR A 2 -69.01 31.19 -1.72
C THR A 2 -68.64 29.93 -2.49
N ALA A 3 -68.34 28.86 -1.75
CA ALA A 3 -68.03 27.53 -2.25
C ALA A 3 -69.31 26.67 -2.40
N ARG A 4 -69.25 25.63 -3.24
CA ARG A 4 -69.96 24.33 -3.09
C ARG A 4 -69.31 23.34 -4.09
N LEU A 5 -68.55 22.30 -3.73
CA LEU A 5 -68.88 21.05 -2.97
C LEU A 5 -70.02 20.31 -3.69
N LEU A 6 -70.01 19.03 -4.12
CA LEU A 6 -69.36 17.74 -3.79
C LEU A 6 -69.32 16.89 -5.09
N LEU A 7 -68.28 16.12 -5.40
CA LEU A 7 -68.05 14.68 -5.08
C LEU A 7 -69.25 13.74 -5.33
N VAL A 8 -69.07 12.71 -6.18
CA VAL A 8 -69.11 11.27 -5.84
C VAL A 8 -68.95 10.37 -7.09
N ALA A 9 -68.03 9.41 -6.91
CA ALA A 9 -67.72 8.14 -7.58
C ALA A 9 -68.54 7.64 -8.79
N ALA A 10 -67.80 7.13 -9.79
CA ALA A 10 -68.27 6.14 -10.75
C ALA A 10 -67.23 5.01 -10.86
N LEU A 11 -67.61 3.81 -10.41
CA LEU A 11 -66.99 2.54 -10.77
C LEU A 11 -67.81 1.98 -11.93
N MET A 12 -67.20 1.78 -13.10
CA MET A 12 -67.81 1.08 -14.23
C MET A 12 -66.79 0.08 -14.77
N ALA A 13 -67.12 -1.21 -14.63
CA ALA A 13 -66.49 -2.27 -15.37
C ALA A 13 -66.88 -2.13 -16.85
N PHE A 14 -65.91 -2.20 -17.74
CA PHE A 14 -66.16 -2.23 -19.19
C PHE A 14 -65.66 -3.54 -19.77
N GLY A 15 -66.55 -4.12 -20.58
CA GLY A 15 -66.40 -5.40 -21.24
C GLY A 15 -65.34 -5.39 -22.32
N CYS A 16 -64.92 -6.61 -22.60
CA CYS A 16 -64.02 -7.05 -23.64
C CYS A 16 -64.38 -6.50 -25.02
N ASP A 17 -63.38 -5.96 -25.70
CA ASP A 17 -63.31 -5.85 -27.16
C ASP A 17 -61.84 -6.12 -27.54
N GLU A 18 -61.59 -7.22 -28.24
CA GLU A 18 -60.26 -7.61 -28.71
C GLU A 18 -59.94 -6.90 -30.03
N PRO A 19 -58.83 -6.14 -30.13
CA PRO A 19 -58.29 -5.74 -31.42
C PRO A 19 -57.21 -6.72 -31.90
N GLU A 20 -57.23 -6.96 -33.21
CA GLU A 20 -56.35 -7.83 -34.00
C GLU A 20 -54.86 -7.70 -33.67
N VAL A 21 -54.20 -8.86 -33.50
CA VAL A 21 -52.75 -8.99 -33.30
C VAL A 21 -52.04 -8.84 -34.64
N THR A 22 -51.52 -7.65 -34.94
CA THR A 22 -50.39 -7.50 -35.87
C THR A 22 -49.11 -7.91 -35.16
N GLU A 23 -48.51 -9.01 -35.61
CA GLU A 23 -47.23 -9.54 -35.13
C GLU A 23 -46.11 -8.50 -35.36
N ALA A 24 -45.49 -8.03 -34.28
CA ALA A 24 -44.32 -7.15 -34.35
C ALA A 24 -43.10 -7.94 -34.85
N PRO A 25 -42.20 -7.35 -35.67
CA PRO A 25 -40.98 -8.02 -36.07
C PRO A 25 -40.14 -8.35 -34.83
N GLY A 26 -39.68 -9.60 -34.74
CA GLY A 26 -38.88 -10.11 -33.63
C GLY A 26 -37.63 -9.27 -33.38
N PRO A 27 -37.13 -9.23 -32.13
CA PRO A 27 -35.94 -8.48 -31.79
C PRO A 27 -34.75 -8.96 -32.64
N PRO A 28 -33.81 -8.06 -33.01
CA PRO A 28 -32.59 -8.48 -33.68
C PRO A 28 -31.88 -9.54 -32.83
N PRO A 29 -31.25 -10.56 -33.45
CA PRO A 29 -30.51 -11.58 -32.72
C PRO A 29 -29.48 -10.90 -31.81
N GLY A 30 -29.44 -11.37 -30.57
CA GLY A 30 -28.72 -10.76 -29.47
C GLY A 30 -27.33 -10.33 -29.87
N SER A 31 -27.01 -9.07 -29.55
CA SER A 31 -25.64 -8.71 -29.22
C SER A 31 -25.26 -9.62 -28.07
N GLU A 32 -24.55 -10.70 -28.39
CA GLU A 32 -23.79 -11.44 -27.40
C GLU A 32 -22.92 -10.38 -26.73
N THR A 33 -23.28 -10.02 -25.50
CA THR A 33 -22.36 -9.33 -24.62
C THR A 33 -21.24 -10.34 -24.44
N GLU A 34 -20.21 -10.22 -25.28
CA GLU A 34 -18.91 -10.79 -25.00
C GLU A 34 -18.60 -10.34 -23.58
N THR A 35 -18.71 -11.30 -22.67
CA THR A 35 -18.22 -11.11 -21.31
C THR A 35 -16.73 -11.02 -21.54
N GLU A 36 -16.21 -9.79 -21.73
CA GLU A 36 -14.79 -9.52 -21.63
C GLU A 36 -14.39 -10.21 -20.33
N THR A 37 -13.69 -11.33 -20.47
CA THR A 37 -13.16 -12.06 -19.34
C THR A 37 -12.15 -11.10 -18.77
N GLU A 38 -12.56 -10.38 -17.72
CA GLU A 38 -11.68 -9.54 -16.92
C GLU A 38 -10.41 -10.37 -16.71
N PRO A 39 -9.24 -9.91 -17.18
CA PRO A 39 -8.04 -10.73 -17.16
C PRO A 39 -7.85 -11.18 -15.73
N GLU A 40 -8.00 -12.48 -15.49
CA GLU A 40 -7.86 -13.06 -14.18
C GLU A 40 -6.46 -12.67 -13.71
N LEU A 41 -6.39 -11.79 -12.70
CA LEU A 41 -5.14 -11.30 -12.18
C LEU A 41 -4.25 -12.51 -11.90
N PRO A 42 -2.96 -12.47 -12.29
CA PRO A 42 -2.07 -13.60 -12.11
C PRO A 42 -2.17 -14.08 -10.67
N ALA A 43 -2.26 -15.40 -10.49
CA ALA A 43 -2.32 -15.99 -9.15
C ALA A 43 -1.14 -15.44 -8.33
N PRO A 44 -1.39 -14.95 -7.12
CA PRO A 44 -0.37 -14.24 -6.37
C PRO A 44 0.73 -15.22 -5.96
N ASP A 45 1.96 -14.72 -5.82
CA ASP A 45 3.13 -15.55 -5.52
C ASP A 45 2.87 -16.44 -4.26
N PRO A 46 3.02 -17.76 -4.34
CA PRO A 46 2.68 -18.64 -3.20
C PRO A 46 3.64 -18.48 -2.01
N ASP A 47 4.85 -17.99 -2.25
CA ASP A 47 5.96 -17.96 -1.31
C ASP A 47 6.29 -16.54 -0.83
N GLU A 48 5.87 -15.51 -1.55
CA GLU A 48 6.05 -14.10 -1.21
C GLU A 48 4.72 -13.31 -1.17
N ALA A 49 4.53 -12.48 -0.14
CA ALA A 49 3.34 -11.65 0.00
C ALA A 49 3.68 -10.25 0.51
N CYS A 50 3.07 -9.24 -0.11
CA CYS A 50 2.96 -7.90 0.46
C CYS A 50 1.73 -7.86 1.37
N ALA A 51 1.86 -7.26 2.54
CA ALA A 51 0.76 -7.12 3.49
C ALA A 51 0.51 -5.67 3.91
N ARG A 52 -0.77 -5.30 3.98
CA ARG A 52 -1.25 -4.15 4.74
C ARG A 52 -2.11 -4.63 5.91
N VAL A 53 -2.02 -3.93 7.03
CA VAL A 53 -2.76 -4.27 8.25
C VAL A 53 -3.39 -3.03 8.88
N ILE A 54 -4.62 -3.20 9.36
CA ILE A 54 -5.27 -2.31 10.32
C ILE A 54 -5.32 -3.07 11.64
N VAL A 55 -4.79 -2.47 12.69
CA VAL A 55 -4.86 -3.03 14.04
C VAL A 55 -5.87 -2.22 14.83
N VAL A 56 -6.84 -2.92 15.39
CA VAL A 56 -7.76 -2.38 16.39
C VAL A 56 -7.41 -2.98 17.74
N ALA A 57 -6.60 -2.26 18.52
CA ALA A 57 -6.17 -2.71 19.84
C ALA A 57 -7.31 -2.66 20.87
N TRP A 58 -7.15 -3.27 22.04
CA TRP A 58 -8.04 -3.11 23.18
C TRP A 58 -7.22 -2.85 24.44
N GLN A 59 -7.87 -2.46 25.53
CA GLN A 59 -7.19 -2.19 26.79
C GLN A 59 -6.43 -3.43 27.28
N GLY A 60 -5.11 -3.32 27.39
CA GLY A 60 -4.22 -4.42 27.79
C GLY A 60 -3.74 -5.32 26.66
N ALA A 61 -4.08 -5.03 25.39
CA ALA A 61 -3.40 -5.65 24.26
C ALA A 61 -1.92 -5.23 24.21
N LEU A 62 -1.08 -6.07 23.61
CA LEU A 62 0.34 -5.79 23.46
C LEU A 62 0.55 -4.49 22.67
N ALA A 63 1.35 -3.58 23.21
CA ALA A 63 1.64 -2.26 22.62
C ALA A 63 0.42 -1.36 22.39
N ALA A 64 -0.72 -1.64 23.05
CA ALA A 64 -1.83 -0.70 23.10
C ALA A 64 -1.41 0.60 23.80
N GLY A 65 -1.78 1.75 23.23
CA GLY A 65 -1.59 3.05 23.88
C GLY A 65 -2.38 3.17 25.18
N ASP A 66 -1.88 3.97 26.12
CA ASP A 66 -2.53 4.19 27.42
C ASP A 66 -3.92 4.84 27.30
N ASP A 67 -4.20 5.49 26.16
CA ASP A 67 -5.47 6.08 25.78
C ASP A 67 -6.53 5.05 25.35
N ILE A 68 -6.11 3.81 25.06
CA ILE A 68 -7.00 2.74 24.61
C ILE A 68 -7.71 2.11 25.80
N THR A 69 -8.97 2.51 26.00
CA THR A 69 -9.83 2.09 27.12
C THR A 69 -10.94 1.13 26.71
N ARG A 70 -11.09 0.84 25.42
CA ARG A 70 -12.15 -0.02 24.87
C ARG A 70 -11.93 -1.50 25.18
N SER A 71 -13.02 -2.26 25.28
CA SER A 71 -12.97 -3.71 25.51
C SER A 71 -12.54 -4.46 24.25
N GLU A 72 -12.16 -5.73 24.41
CA GLU A 72 -11.86 -6.61 23.27
C GLU A 72 -13.06 -6.80 22.34
N ALA A 73 -14.28 -6.86 22.89
CA ALA A 73 -15.51 -6.97 22.11
C ALA A 73 -15.79 -5.70 21.29
N ASP A 74 -15.57 -4.53 21.88
CA ASP A 74 -15.71 -3.24 21.16
C ASP A 74 -14.64 -3.10 20.07
N ALA A 75 -13.42 -3.55 20.35
CA ALA A 75 -12.34 -3.60 19.35
C ALA A 75 -12.71 -4.53 18.18
N ARG A 76 -13.31 -5.70 18.46
CA ARG A 76 -13.80 -6.60 17.40
C ARG A 76 -14.88 -5.91 16.55
N ALA A 77 -15.90 -5.35 17.19
CA ALA A 77 -16.99 -4.67 16.49
C ALA A 77 -16.49 -3.49 15.63
N ARG A 78 -15.47 -2.76 16.12
CA ARG A 78 -14.83 -1.70 15.35
C ARG A 78 -14.04 -2.27 14.17
N ALA A 79 -13.32 -3.38 14.33
CA ALA A 79 -12.64 -4.03 13.22
C ALA A 79 -13.63 -4.50 12.13
N ASP A 80 -14.76 -5.10 12.52
CA ASP A 80 -15.83 -5.47 11.58
C ASP A 80 -16.37 -4.25 10.82
N ALA A 81 -16.59 -3.13 11.51
CA ALA A 81 -17.05 -1.89 10.89
C ALA A 81 -16.03 -1.28 9.92
N LEU A 82 -14.74 -1.32 10.26
CA LEU A 82 -13.68 -0.83 9.37
C LEU A 82 -13.54 -1.71 8.12
N ARG A 83 -13.64 -3.04 8.27
CA ARG A 83 -13.65 -3.98 7.14
C ARG A 83 -14.81 -3.71 6.20
N ALA A 84 -16.03 -3.60 6.73
CA ALA A 84 -17.22 -3.27 5.93
C ALA A 84 -17.10 -1.91 5.20
N ARG A 85 -16.39 -0.95 5.80
CA ARG A 85 -16.13 0.36 5.16
C ARG A 85 -15.20 0.24 3.96
N ILE A 86 -14.21 -0.65 4.02
CA ILE A 86 -13.29 -0.93 2.91
C ILE A 86 -14.00 -1.71 1.82
N GLU A 87 -14.80 -2.72 2.18
CA GLU A 87 -15.68 -3.44 1.24
C GLU A 87 -16.69 -2.50 0.56
N GLY A 88 -17.10 -1.43 1.25
CA GLY A 88 -17.94 -0.35 0.70
C GLY A 88 -17.21 0.65 -0.21
N GLY A 89 -15.91 0.44 -0.50
CA GLY A 89 -15.13 1.24 -1.44
C GLY A 89 -14.17 2.26 -0.82
N ALA A 90 -14.00 2.27 0.51
CA ALA A 90 -12.95 3.08 1.12
C ALA A 90 -11.55 2.47 0.86
N THR A 91 -10.56 3.30 0.54
CA THR A 91 -9.18 2.83 0.38
C THR A 91 -8.63 2.29 1.70
N PHE A 92 -8.09 1.06 1.70
CA PHE A 92 -7.48 0.45 2.89
C PHE A 92 -6.44 1.38 3.54
N ALA A 93 -5.54 1.95 2.73
CA ALA A 93 -4.49 2.82 3.22
C ALA A 93 -5.01 4.08 3.93
N ASP A 94 -6.10 4.68 3.45
CA ASP A 94 -6.69 5.86 4.08
C ASP A 94 -7.39 5.50 5.39
N VAL A 95 -8.10 4.37 5.42
CA VAL A 95 -8.67 3.83 6.65
C VAL A 95 -7.57 3.53 7.68
N ALA A 96 -6.48 2.91 7.25
CA ALA A 96 -5.37 2.58 8.13
C ALA A 96 -4.68 3.81 8.72
N ARG A 97 -4.41 4.86 7.92
CA ARG A 97 -3.85 6.12 8.43
C ARG A 97 -4.75 6.80 9.44
N ALA A 98 -6.06 6.73 9.23
CA ALA A 98 -7.03 7.44 10.04
C ALA A 98 -7.38 6.70 11.35
N GLU A 99 -7.40 5.36 11.34
CA GLU A 99 -8.07 4.58 12.38
C GLU A 99 -7.25 3.45 12.98
N SER A 100 -6.13 3.05 12.36
CA SER A 100 -5.30 1.96 12.88
C SER A 100 -4.55 2.43 14.13
N ASP A 101 -4.58 1.62 15.18
CA ASP A 101 -3.79 1.89 16.39
C ASP A 101 -2.33 1.38 16.26
N ALA A 102 -1.97 0.75 15.15
CA ALA A 102 -0.59 0.36 14.89
C ALA A 102 0.26 1.60 14.54
N SER A 103 1.06 2.07 15.49
CA SER A 103 1.93 3.24 15.30
C SER A 103 2.98 3.07 14.19
N ALA A 104 3.45 1.84 13.96
CA ALA A 104 4.47 1.54 12.95
C ALA A 104 3.93 1.50 11.52
N THR A 105 2.74 0.94 11.31
CA THR A 105 2.17 0.70 9.98
C THR A 105 1.04 1.65 9.64
N GLY A 106 0.25 2.12 10.61
CA GLY A 106 -0.89 3.03 10.42
C GLY A 106 -0.52 4.27 9.59
N PRO A 107 0.48 5.08 9.99
CA PRO A 107 0.92 6.24 9.21
C PRO A 107 1.37 5.91 7.77
N ARG A 108 1.82 4.67 7.55
CA ARG A 108 2.22 4.13 6.24
C ARG A 108 1.07 3.47 5.47
N GLY A 109 -0.18 3.79 5.81
CA GLY A 109 -1.35 3.18 5.17
C GLY A 109 -1.51 1.70 5.48
N GLY A 110 -1.09 1.30 6.67
CA GLY A 110 -1.10 -0.10 7.11
C GLY A 110 0.01 -0.95 6.50
N LEU A 111 0.89 -0.40 5.64
CA LEU A 111 1.94 -1.16 4.97
C LEU A 111 2.88 -1.82 5.98
N MET A 112 2.79 -3.15 6.06
CA MET A 112 3.70 -3.98 6.83
C MET A 112 4.95 -4.31 6.03
N GLY A 113 4.80 -4.51 4.72
CA GLY A 113 5.87 -4.80 3.78
C GLY A 113 5.73 -6.14 3.09
N THR A 114 6.79 -6.54 2.40
CA THR A 114 6.89 -7.76 1.61
C THR A 114 7.74 -8.79 2.33
N TYR A 115 7.19 -9.99 2.50
CA TYR A 115 7.83 -11.08 3.23
C TYR A 115 7.62 -12.40 2.50
N THR A 116 8.63 -13.27 2.60
CA THR A 116 8.44 -14.69 2.28
C THR A 116 7.74 -15.39 3.45
N ARG A 117 7.22 -16.60 3.23
CA ARG A 117 6.73 -17.43 4.33
C ARG A 117 7.82 -17.74 5.35
N GLU A 118 9.07 -17.93 4.90
CA GLU A 118 10.20 -18.29 5.76
C GLU A 118 10.67 -17.10 6.61
N ASP A 119 10.75 -15.90 6.03
CA ASP A 119 11.22 -14.68 6.70
C ASP A 119 10.10 -13.92 7.43
N TRP A 120 8.96 -14.57 7.65
CA TRP A 120 7.80 -13.94 8.29
C TRP A 120 8.12 -13.55 9.73
N PRO A 121 7.86 -12.29 10.15
CA PRO A 121 8.18 -11.87 11.52
C PRO A 121 7.39 -12.70 12.55
N PRO A 122 8.06 -13.35 13.54
CA PRO A 122 7.38 -14.23 14.49
C PRO A 122 6.26 -13.56 15.30
N VAL A 123 6.39 -12.27 15.58
CA VAL A 123 5.36 -11.47 16.26
C VAL A 123 4.05 -11.38 15.45
N HIS A 124 4.13 -11.52 14.13
CA HIS A 124 3.01 -11.50 13.19
C HIS A 124 2.59 -12.91 12.75
N ALA A 125 3.08 -13.99 13.36
CA ALA A 125 2.68 -15.36 13.02
C ALA A 125 1.15 -15.59 12.95
N PRO A 126 0.31 -15.00 13.83
CA PRO A 126 -1.14 -15.22 13.78
C PRO A 126 -1.83 -14.78 12.48
N ILE A 127 -1.21 -13.88 11.71
CA ILE A 127 -1.80 -13.33 10.47
C ILE A 127 -1.16 -13.92 9.20
N GLN A 128 -0.11 -14.75 9.34
CA GLN A 128 0.64 -15.30 8.21
C GLN A 128 -0.24 -16.13 7.27
N ASP A 129 -0.87 -17.18 7.80
CA ASP A 129 -1.65 -18.12 6.98
C ASP A 129 -2.83 -17.42 6.29
N ALA A 130 -3.44 -16.45 6.96
CA ALA A 130 -4.49 -15.64 6.36
C ALA A 130 -3.96 -14.85 5.16
N ILE A 131 -2.84 -14.13 5.32
CA ILE A 131 -2.28 -13.29 4.24
C ILE A 131 -1.93 -14.12 3.01
N PHE A 132 -1.30 -15.29 3.19
CA PHE A 132 -0.95 -16.14 2.05
C PHE A 132 -2.13 -16.91 1.45
N ALA A 133 -3.28 -16.97 2.12
CA ALA A 133 -4.50 -17.55 1.57
C ALA A 133 -5.32 -16.55 0.76
N LEU A 134 -5.09 -15.25 0.96
CA LEU A 134 -5.77 -14.17 0.25
C LEU A 134 -5.24 -14.03 -1.19
N ARG A 135 -6.11 -13.57 -2.08
CA ARG A 135 -5.74 -12.96 -3.37
C ARG A 135 -5.29 -11.52 -3.17
N ASP A 136 -4.55 -10.99 -4.13
CA ASP A 136 -4.17 -9.58 -4.10
C ASP A 136 -5.43 -8.69 -4.11
N GLY A 137 -5.48 -7.72 -3.21
CA GLY A 137 -6.62 -6.85 -2.92
C GLY A 137 -7.70 -7.46 -2.01
N GLU A 138 -7.61 -8.75 -1.67
CA GLU A 138 -8.59 -9.40 -0.80
C GLU A 138 -8.35 -9.05 0.68
N LEU A 139 -9.44 -8.95 1.46
CA LEU A 139 -9.41 -8.65 2.89
C LEU A 139 -9.65 -9.91 3.72
N SER A 140 -8.86 -10.08 4.78
CA SER A 140 -9.15 -11.09 5.79
C SER A 140 -10.41 -10.74 6.59
N GLU A 141 -11.06 -11.76 7.17
CA GLU A 141 -11.85 -11.56 8.38
C GLU A 141 -10.95 -10.99 9.50
N PRO A 142 -11.49 -10.26 10.51
CA PRO A 142 -10.62 -9.77 11.58
C PRO A 142 -10.00 -10.93 12.37
N ILE A 143 -8.67 -10.95 12.43
CA ILE A 143 -7.86 -11.99 13.05
C ILE A 143 -7.49 -11.53 14.45
N ARG A 144 -7.66 -12.40 15.45
CA ARG A 144 -7.24 -12.09 16.82
C ARG A 144 -5.73 -12.24 16.94
N ALA A 145 -5.02 -11.17 17.26
CA ALA A 145 -3.59 -11.18 17.55
C ALA A 145 -3.30 -10.61 18.95
N PRO A 146 -2.11 -10.85 19.54
CA PRO A 146 -1.77 -10.32 20.86
C PRO A 146 -1.85 -8.79 20.99
N TYR A 147 -1.72 -8.07 19.88
CA TYR A 147 -1.70 -6.61 19.80
C TYR A 147 -3.03 -5.99 19.32
N GLY A 148 -4.05 -6.80 19.02
CA GLY A 148 -5.33 -6.28 18.55
C GLY A 148 -6.08 -7.22 17.62
N TRP A 149 -7.26 -6.79 17.20
CA TRP A 149 -7.94 -7.37 16.04
C TRP A 149 -7.31 -6.82 14.76
N VAL A 150 -6.88 -7.71 13.88
CA VAL A 150 -6.15 -7.35 12.66
C VAL A 150 -7.02 -7.61 11.45
N ILE A 151 -7.25 -6.57 10.65
CA ILE A 151 -7.76 -6.72 9.29
C ILE A 151 -6.53 -6.69 8.39
N ALA A 152 -6.30 -7.76 7.64
CA ALA A 152 -5.19 -7.83 6.69
C ALA A 152 -5.72 -7.68 5.27
N GLU A 153 -4.96 -6.98 4.43
CA GLU A 153 -5.10 -6.97 2.98
C GLU A 153 -3.81 -7.55 2.41
N ARG A 154 -3.92 -8.48 1.46
CA ARG A 154 -2.78 -8.86 0.64
C ARG A 154 -2.61 -7.83 -0.46
N CYS A 155 -1.49 -7.12 -0.47
CA CYS A 155 -1.15 -6.22 -1.56
C CYS A 155 -0.38 -6.94 -2.65
N GLU A 156 -0.44 -6.38 -3.86
CA GLU A 156 0.45 -6.78 -4.95
C GLU A 156 1.91 -6.58 -4.53
N VAL A 157 2.74 -7.57 -4.87
CA VAL A 157 4.18 -7.50 -4.64
C VAL A 157 4.81 -6.63 -5.71
N GLU A 158 5.23 -5.44 -5.31
CA GLU A 158 5.99 -4.52 -6.14
C GLU A 158 7.44 -4.47 -5.66
N LYS A 159 8.38 -4.63 -6.59
CA LYS A 159 9.81 -4.59 -6.31
C LYS A 159 10.50 -3.47 -7.06
N VAL A 160 11.61 -2.98 -6.49
CA VAL A 160 12.49 -2.01 -7.12
C VAL A 160 13.94 -2.46 -6.98
N HIS A 161 14.71 -2.38 -8.08
CA HIS A 161 16.15 -2.57 -8.07
C HIS A 161 16.83 -1.21 -8.09
N THR A 162 17.59 -0.89 -7.04
CA THR A 162 18.27 0.40 -6.91
C THR A 162 19.76 0.28 -6.64
N ARG A 163 20.46 1.34 -7.00
CA ARG A 163 21.80 1.66 -6.51
C ARG A 163 21.74 2.94 -5.69
N HIS A 164 22.67 3.13 -4.77
CA HIS A 164 22.77 4.39 -4.05
C HIS A 164 24.19 4.84 -3.72
N ILE A 165 24.32 6.13 -3.44
CA ILE A 165 25.48 6.73 -2.81
C ILE A 165 25.03 7.27 -1.46
N LEU A 166 25.55 6.71 -0.37
CA LEU A 166 25.28 7.18 1.00
C LEU A 166 26.37 8.16 1.44
N VAL A 167 25.95 9.33 1.91
CA VAL A 167 26.80 10.31 2.59
C VAL A 167 26.29 10.49 4.03
N ARG A 168 27.06 9.99 4.99
CA ARG A 168 26.75 10.06 6.43
C ARG A 168 27.12 11.43 7.00
N PHE A 169 26.54 11.77 8.15
CA PHE A 169 26.89 12.95 8.93
C PHE A 169 26.95 12.63 10.42
N GLN A 170 27.61 13.49 11.20
CA GLN A 170 27.72 13.34 12.65
C GLN A 170 26.33 13.25 13.31
N GLY A 171 26.05 12.14 13.98
CA GLY A 171 24.77 11.89 14.65
C GLY A 171 23.74 11.13 13.81
N ALA A 172 24.05 10.81 12.54
CA ALA A 172 23.31 9.80 11.80
C ALA A 172 23.57 8.40 12.40
N ARG A 173 22.64 7.48 12.16
CA ARG A 173 22.75 6.08 12.58
C ARG A 173 23.98 5.44 11.92
N ASN A 174 24.77 4.71 12.70
CA ASN A 174 26.01 4.07 12.28
C ASN A 174 27.05 5.06 11.71
N ALA A 175 27.18 6.25 12.30
CA ALA A 175 28.11 7.30 11.85
C ALA A 175 29.03 7.80 12.98
N ASP A 176 29.40 6.94 13.93
CA ASP A 176 30.23 7.31 15.08
C ASP A 176 31.65 7.76 14.69
N ASP A 177 32.13 7.33 13.52
CA ASP A 177 33.41 7.70 12.90
C ASP A 177 33.35 9.00 12.07
N VAL A 178 32.16 9.59 11.91
CA VAL A 178 31.94 10.74 11.02
C VAL A 178 31.88 12.04 11.80
N THR A 179 32.76 12.98 11.47
CA THR A 179 32.84 14.31 12.10
C THR A 179 32.18 15.42 11.28
N ARG A 180 31.85 15.17 10.01
CA ARG A 180 31.25 16.18 9.13
C ARG A 180 29.84 16.53 9.61
N SER A 181 29.48 17.80 9.48
CA SER A 181 28.14 18.30 9.80
C SER A 181 27.10 17.81 8.79
N ARG A 182 25.83 17.91 9.19
CA ARG A 182 24.69 17.59 8.33
C ARG A 182 24.64 18.47 7.06
N ASP A 183 25.01 19.74 7.17
CA ASP A 183 25.01 20.65 6.01
C ASP A 183 26.16 20.33 5.03
N GLU A 184 27.34 19.96 5.53
CA GLU A 184 28.45 19.50 4.69
C GLU A 184 28.11 18.20 3.97
N ALA A 185 27.48 17.24 4.66
CA ALA A 185 27.03 15.99 4.04
C ALA A 185 25.96 16.24 2.98
N ARG A 186 25.01 17.15 3.22
CA ARG A 186 24.00 17.54 2.23
C ARG A 186 24.65 18.18 1.00
N ALA A 187 25.62 19.08 1.20
CA ALA A 187 26.33 19.73 0.10
C ALA A 187 27.09 18.69 -0.75
N LEU A 188 27.78 17.75 -0.11
CA LEU A 188 28.47 16.66 -0.79
C LEU A 188 27.50 15.75 -1.57
N ALA A 189 26.38 15.35 -0.96
CA ALA A 189 25.36 14.55 -1.66
C ALA A 189 24.75 15.31 -2.85
N THR A 190 24.59 16.63 -2.74
CA THR A 190 24.07 17.48 -3.83
C THR A 190 25.06 17.54 -5.00
N ASP A 191 26.36 17.66 -4.71
CA ASP A 191 27.42 17.62 -5.72
C ASP A 191 27.48 16.25 -6.40
N LEU A 192 27.46 15.16 -5.63
CA LEU A 192 27.46 13.80 -6.16
C LEU A 192 26.23 13.52 -7.05
N ARG A 193 25.06 14.06 -6.69
CA ARG A 193 23.88 14.00 -7.56
C ARG A 193 24.10 14.74 -8.88
N ALA A 194 24.69 15.93 -8.85
CA ALA A 194 24.98 16.69 -10.06
C ALA A 194 25.94 15.93 -10.99
N GLN A 195 26.95 15.25 -10.42
CA GLN A 195 27.83 14.36 -11.17
C GLN A 195 27.08 13.14 -11.72
N ALA A 196 26.23 12.50 -10.90
CA ALA A 196 25.47 11.31 -11.26
C ALA A 196 24.41 11.54 -12.35
N THR A 197 24.04 12.78 -12.63
CA THR A 197 23.03 13.16 -13.63
C THR A 197 23.64 13.76 -14.90
N ALA A 198 24.97 13.77 -15.02
CA ALA A 198 25.66 14.14 -16.25
C ALA A 198 25.47 13.06 -17.33
N ASP A 199 25.52 13.45 -18.61
CA ASP A 199 25.19 12.57 -19.76
C ASP A 199 26.02 11.28 -19.81
N ASP A 200 27.28 11.32 -19.38
CA ASP A 200 28.22 10.18 -19.37
C ASP A 200 28.54 9.68 -17.94
N ALA A 201 27.65 9.94 -16.98
CA ALA A 201 27.88 9.57 -15.59
C ALA A 201 27.91 8.05 -15.40
N ASP A 202 28.99 7.54 -14.80
CA ASP A 202 29.03 6.17 -14.26
C ASP A 202 28.65 6.22 -12.77
N PHE A 203 27.36 6.04 -12.50
CA PHE A 203 26.83 6.01 -11.13
C PHE A 203 27.52 4.95 -10.27
N ALA A 204 27.83 3.78 -10.83
CA ALA A 204 28.47 2.71 -10.08
C ALA A 204 29.92 3.04 -9.73
N ALA A 205 30.65 3.77 -10.59
CA ALA A 205 31.96 4.30 -10.26
C ALA A 205 31.88 5.34 -9.14
N LEU A 206 30.96 6.30 -9.23
CA LEU A 206 30.72 7.30 -8.18
C LEU A 206 30.38 6.65 -6.84
N ALA A 207 29.54 5.62 -6.84
CA ALA A 207 29.20 4.88 -5.64
C ALA A 207 30.40 4.15 -5.04
N ARG A 208 31.26 3.52 -5.86
CA ARG A 208 32.50 2.88 -5.38
C ARG A 208 33.47 3.86 -4.74
N GLU A 209 33.54 5.08 -5.27
CA GLU A 209 34.48 6.09 -4.81
C GLU A 209 33.97 6.84 -3.57
N HIS A 210 32.68 7.13 -3.50
CA HIS A 210 32.13 8.10 -2.55
C HIS A 210 31.10 7.54 -1.57
N SER A 211 30.50 6.38 -1.84
CA SER A 211 29.46 5.84 -0.95
C SER A 211 30.07 5.33 0.35
N GLU A 212 29.42 5.65 1.45
CA GLU A 212 29.78 5.21 2.79
C GLU A 212 28.94 4.02 3.28
N ASP A 213 28.21 3.39 2.37
CA ASP A 213 27.46 2.15 2.61
C ASP A 213 28.29 0.91 2.23
N GLY A 214 27.96 -0.25 2.81
CA GLY A 214 28.61 -1.53 2.48
C GLY A 214 28.47 -1.93 0.99
N SER A 215 27.41 -1.48 0.33
CA SER A 215 27.15 -1.69 -1.10
C SER A 215 28.13 -0.94 -2.02
N ALA A 216 28.94 0.00 -1.50
CA ALA A 216 29.87 0.81 -2.30
C ALA A 216 30.72 -0.03 -3.26
N GLN A 217 31.31 -1.12 -2.76
CA GLN A 217 32.17 -2.03 -3.56
C GLN A 217 31.43 -2.66 -4.75
N SER A 218 30.12 -2.88 -4.61
CA SER A 218 29.22 -3.38 -5.65
C SER A 218 28.63 -2.26 -6.53
N GLY A 219 29.19 -1.05 -6.50
CA GLY A 219 28.65 0.08 -7.25
C GLY A 219 27.38 0.67 -6.63
N GLY A 220 27.22 0.52 -5.32
CA GLY A 220 26.05 1.00 -4.58
C GLY A 220 24.82 0.10 -4.71
N ASP A 221 24.96 -1.09 -5.29
CA ASP A 221 23.84 -2.00 -5.57
C ASP A 221 23.20 -2.55 -4.29
N VAL A 222 21.91 -2.25 -4.12
CA VAL A 222 21.08 -2.69 -2.99
C VAL A 222 20.29 -3.96 -3.34
N GLY A 223 20.28 -4.36 -4.61
CA GLY A 223 19.49 -5.46 -5.13
C GLY A 223 18.03 -5.10 -5.33
N GLU A 224 17.23 -6.11 -5.67
CA GLU A 224 15.80 -6.00 -5.88
C GLU A 224 15.06 -6.21 -4.55
N LEU A 225 14.33 -5.19 -4.10
CA LEU A 225 13.61 -5.21 -2.82
C LEU A 225 12.15 -4.82 -2.97
N GLY A 226 11.29 -5.54 -2.24
CA GLY A 226 9.87 -5.22 -2.11
C GLY A 226 9.61 -4.07 -1.13
N ARG A 227 8.38 -3.55 -1.14
CA ARG A 227 7.93 -2.53 -0.17
C ARG A 227 8.11 -2.99 1.27
N GLY A 228 8.35 -2.05 2.18
CA GLY A 228 8.61 -2.27 3.61
C GLY A 228 10.04 -2.72 3.96
N ARG A 229 10.92 -2.91 2.98
CA ARG A 229 12.31 -3.39 3.20
C ARG A 229 13.34 -2.28 3.29
N LEU A 230 12.97 -1.06 2.95
CA LEU A 230 13.84 0.12 2.87
C LEU A 230 13.43 1.17 3.92
N ALA A 231 14.34 2.10 4.23
CA ALA A 231 14.01 3.25 5.07
C ALA A 231 12.88 4.06 4.39
N PRO A 232 11.86 4.55 5.13
CA PRO A 232 10.64 5.08 4.51
C PRO A 232 10.86 6.16 3.43
N ALA A 233 11.73 7.14 3.70
CA ALA A 233 12.05 8.20 2.73
C ALA A 233 12.83 7.69 1.51
N TYR A 234 13.72 6.70 1.71
CA TYR A 234 14.43 6.04 0.61
C TYR A 234 13.45 5.24 -0.26
N GLU A 235 12.56 4.47 0.37
CA GLU A 235 11.55 3.66 -0.31
C GLU A 235 10.64 4.51 -1.17
N GLU A 236 10.09 5.59 -0.61
CA GLU A 236 9.21 6.50 -1.33
C GLU A 236 9.88 7.05 -2.60
N ALA A 237 11.13 7.50 -2.48
CA ALA A 237 11.89 7.98 -3.63
C ALA A 237 12.18 6.85 -4.63
N ALA A 238 12.66 5.69 -4.17
CA ALA A 238 13.03 4.55 -5.01
C ALA A 238 11.87 4.08 -5.89
N PHE A 239 10.68 3.87 -5.31
CA PHE A 239 9.49 3.44 -6.03
C PHE A 239 8.88 4.52 -6.94
N ALA A 240 9.24 5.80 -6.74
CA ALA A 240 8.81 6.89 -7.62
C ALA A 240 9.70 7.06 -8.87
N LEU A 241 10.90 6.47 -8.88
CA LEU A 241 11.83 6.59 -10.00
C LEU A 241 11.43 5.71 -11.18
N ARG A 242 11.63 6.23 -12.38
CA ARG A 242 11.64 5.43 -13.62
C ARG A 242 12.96 4.68 -13.76
N PRO A 243 12.99 3.57 -14.52
CA PRO A 243 14.24 2.86 -14.81
C PRO A 243 15.33 3.81 -15.34
N GLY A 244 16.52 3.74 -14.74
CA GLY A 244 17.67 4.60 -15.04
C GLY A 244 17.63 6.00 -14.40
N GLU A 245 16.51 6.41 -13.81
CA GLU A 245 16.35 7.74 -13.22
C GLU A 245 17.11 7.87 -11.89
N VAL A 246 17.64 9.06 -11.63
CA VAL A 246 18.33 9.43 -10.40
C VAL A 246 17.46 10.37 -9.57
N SER A 247 17.32 10.09 -8.28
CA SER A 247 16.49 10.87 -7.35
C SER A 247 17.08 12.24 -7.04
N ASP A 248 16.26 13.09 -6.40
CA ASP A 248 16.79 14.16 -5.56
C ASP A 248 17.56 13.61 -4.35
N VAL A 249 18.26 14.48 -3.61
CA VAL A 249 18.95 14.07 -2.39
C VAL A 249 17.92 13.72 -1.32
N VAL A 250 17.90 12.45 -0.91
CA VAL A 250 16.97 11.90 0.08
C VAL A 250 17.65 11.78 1.43
N GLU A 251 17.01 12.23 2.49
CA GLU A 251 17.54 12.06 3.84
C GLU A 251 16.85 10.92 4.58
N THR A 252 17.63 10.09 5.26
CA THR A 252 17.15 9.06 6.18
C THR A 252 17.88 9.15 7.52
N GLU A 253 17.54 8.24 8.44
CA GLU A 253 18.30 8.08 9.70
C GLU A 253 19.78 7.72 9.47
N PHE A 254 20.17 7.20 8.30
CA PHE A 254 21.55 6.81 7.99
C PHE A 254 22.39 7.94 7.37
N GLY A 255 21.76 8.99 6.83
CA GLY A 255 22.44 10.07 6.12
C GLY A 255 21.69 10.55 4.89
N PHE A 256 22.42 11.12 3.94
CA PHE A 256 21.91 11.55 2.65
C PHE A 256 22.17 10.49 1.58
N HIS A 257 21.18 10.22 0.77
CA HIS A 257 21.22 9.25 -0.31
C HIS A 257 20.99 9.96 -1.64
N VAL A 258 21.82 9.62 -2.62
CA VAL A 258 21.48 9.76 -4.04
C VAL A 258 21.11 8.37 -4.53
N ILE A 259 19.92 8.21 -5.09
CA ILE A 259 19.36 6.91 -5.46
C ILE A 259 19.23 6.86 -6.96
N GLN A 260 19.64 5.76 -7.58
CA GLN A 260 19.36 5.46 -8.97
C GLN A 260 18.52 4.19 -9.04
N ARG A 261 17.43 4.22 -9.80
CA ARG A 261 16.75 2.98 -10.21
C ARG A 261 17.56 2.35 -11.33
N VAL A 262 17.90 1.07 -11.19
CA VAL A 262 18.65 0.35 -12.23
C VAL A 262 17.81 0.33 -13.52
N PRO A 263 18.40 0.58 -14.70
CA PRO A 263 17.69 0.47 -15.96
C PRO A 263 17.14 -0.94 -16.18
N ASP A 264 15.99 -1.05 -16.84
CA ASP A 264 15.49 -2.34 -17.31
C ASP A 264 16.42 -2.85 -18.44
N GLU A 265 16.74 -4.15 -18.44
CA GLU A 265 17.55 -4.79 -19.49
C GLU A 265 16.80 -5.01 -20.81
#